data_AF-A0A1A8CAA7-F1
#
_entry.id   AF-A0A1A8CAA7-F1
#
_cell.length_a   1.000
_cell.length_b   1.000
_cell.length_c   1.000
_cell.angle_alpha   90.00
_cell.angle_beta   90.00
_cell.angle_gamma   90.00
#
_symmetry.space_group_name_H-M   'P 1'
#
loop_
_entity.id
_entity.type
_entity.pdbx_description
1 polymer ?
#
loop_
_entity_poly.entity_id
_entity_poly.type
_entity_poly.pdbx_seq_one_letter_code
_entity_poly.pdbx_strand_id
1 'polypeptide(L)'
;MAAPMSWRRLLHSVSSPALVGVFTRISDRLFRARDRRRGSSVLLLAPLLVDTDPLPQRISKPPGSARAQGTEGLCAHFRWMAEQVPAFRVPGGNIKILTSPDQFYQTMKKRIQTAEKRVVMASLYLGTGQLEQELVDCMEEVLQHSQENGHSDLKVSILLDYTRGSRGQINSRTMLLPLLQRFSSQMRVSLYHTPDLRGLLRLLVPQRFNETIGVQHIKVYLFDDSIIISGANLSDSYFTNRQDRYVLLENCREVADFFSDLVEAVGDVSLQLQPDDSVTMLEGMVHPYKGNRQDFSTGARKRIMEVLNTARTRLQLQQQQLSEKSEDEGMMSEGDEDTWVFPLVQMKPLGIRVDEQVTQRLLTDAGSGSTVYLTSGYFNLTRAYMRLVLGAGASYRILTASPEVNGFFGAKGVAGAIPAAYIHIARQFYNQVCRLGQQERVHLHEYHRSQWTFHAKGLHKKNTQVHR
;
A
#
# COMPACT_ATOMS: atom_id res chain seq x y z
N MET A 1 -18.43 -6.24 -13.79
CA MET A 1 -19.61 -6.29 -12.90
C MET A 1 -19.26 -7.18 -11.71
N ALA A 2 -19.61 -6.80 -10.48
CA ALA A 2 -19.40 -7.65 -9.32
C ALA A 2 -20.59 -8.61 -9.17
N ALA A 3 -20.34 -9.90 -9.07
CA ALA A 3 -21.37 -10.91 -8.88
C ALA A 3 -21.20 -11.57 -7.50
N PRO A 4 -22.28 -12.05 -6.85
CA PRO A 4 -22.16 -12.94 -5.71
C PRO A 4 -21.29 -14.15 -6.09
N MET A 5 -20.39 -14.60 -5.22
CA MET A 5 -19.67 -15.84 -5.48
C MET A 5 -20.66 -16.99 -5.65
N SER A 6 -20.72 -17.58 -6.84
CA SER A 6 -21.66 -18.67 -7.10
C SER A 6 -21.30 -19.89 -6.25
N TRP A 7 -22.28 -20.47 -5.56
CA TRP A 7 -22.12 -21.69 -4.75
C TRP A 7 -21.49 -22.84 -5.55
N ARG A 8 -21.74 -22.91 -6.87
CA ARG A 8 -21.14 -23.92 -7.75
C ARG A 8 -19.62 -23.79 -7.86
N ARG A 9 -19.02 -22.59 -7.82
CA ARG A 9 -17.56 -22.42 -7.88
C ARG A 9 -16.87 -22.73 -6.56
N LEU A 10 -17.53 -22.49 -5.42
CA LEU A 10 -17.05 -22.92 -4.10
C LEU A 10 -17.09 -24.45 -3.93
N LEU A 11 -18.10 -25.11 -4.53
CA LEU A 11 -18.27 -26.56 -4.47
C LEU A 11 -17.46 -27.31 -5.54
N HIS A 12 -17.40 -26.79 -6.77
CA HIS A 12 -16.73 -27.38 -7.94
C HIS A 12 -15.52 -26.55 -8.38
N SER A 13 -14.48 -26.50 -7.56
CA SER A 13 -13.14 -26.23 -8.09
C SER A 13 -12.73 -27.46 -8.90
N VAL A 14 -12.72 -27.35 -10.23
CA VAL A 14 -12.18 -28.39 -11.12
C VAL A 14 -10.66 -28.42 -10.91
N SER A 15 -10.26 -29.14 -9.87
CA SER A 15 -8.91 -29.59 -9.64
C SER A 15 -9.01 -31.09 -9.54
N SER A 16 -8.26 -31.82 -10.37
CA SER A 16 -8.24 -33.28 -10.34
C SER A 16 -8.09 -33.76 -8.88
N PRO A 17 -8.86 -34.78 -8.42
CA PRO A 17 -8.80 -35.28 -7.04
C PRO A 17 -7.37 -35.58 -6.56
N ALA A 18 -6.46 -35.88 -7.49
CA ALA A 18 -5.04 -36.05 -7.24
C ALA A 18 -4.32 -34.78 -6.72
N LEU A 19 -4.60 -33.60 -7.27
CA LEU A 19 -3.96 -32.34 -6.84
C LEU A 19 -4.54 -31.86 -5.51
N VAL A 20 -5.85 -31.97 -5.32
CA VAL A 20 -6.51 -31.64 -4.04
C VAL A 20 -6.06 -32.60 -2.94
N GLY A 21 -5.94 -33.90 -3.25
CA GLY A 21 -5.44 -34.93 -2.35
C GLY A 21 -3.98 -34.75 -1.92
N VAL A 22 -3.15 -34.15 -2.78
CA VAL A 22 -1.77 -33.76 -2.42
C VAL A 22 -1.79 -32.58 -1.43
N PHE A 23 -2.63 -31.57 -1.62
CA PHE A 23 -2.73 -30.44 -0.69
C PHE A 23 -3.38 -30.80 0.65
N THR A 24 -4.42 -31.65 0.68
CA THR A 24 -5.00 -32.16 1.94
C THR A 24 -4.07 -33.12 2.66
N ARG A 25 -3.38 -34.04 1.97
CA ARG A 25 -2.38 -34.92 2.63
C ARG A 25 -1.13 -34.18 3.09
N ILE A 26 -0.72 -33.11 2.41
CA ILE A 26 0.38 -32.23 2.88
C ILE A 26 -0.07 -31.42 4.09
N SER A 27 -1.28 -30.85 4.07
CA SER A 27 -1.87 -30.16 5.22
C SER A 27 -1.98 -31.10 6.43
N ASP A 28 -2.56 -32.30 6.27
CA ASP A 28 -2.80 -33.25 7.37
C ASP A 28 -1.52 -33.98 7.83
N ARG A 29 -0.53 -34.22 6.96
CA ARG A 29 0.80 -34.72 7.39
C ARG A 29 1.61 -33.66 8.11
N LEU A 30 1.47 -32.37 7.77
CA LEU A 30 2.13 -31.27 8.49
C LEU A 30 1.52 -31.02 9.88
N PHE A 31 0.22 -31.30 10.08
CA PHE A 31 -0.40 -31.30 11.41
C PHE A 31 0.13 -32.41 12.34
N ARG A 32 0.69 -33.50 11.79
CA ARG A 32 1.28 -34.61 12.58
C ARG A 32 2.81 -34.59 12.65
N ALA A 33 3.50 -34.02 11.67
CA ALA A 33 4.97 -34.01 11.60
C ALA A 33 5.56 -32.71 12.16
N ARG A 34 5.29 -32.42 13.44
CA ARG A 34 6.05 -31.41 14.21
C ARG A 34 7.21 -32.04 14.99
N ASP A 35 7.74 -33.15 14.49
CA ASP A 35 8.94 -33.78 15.04
C ASP A 35 9.72 -34.53 13.95
N ARG A 36 10.61 -33.79 13.27
CA ARG A 36 11.83 -34.21 12.53
C ARG A 36 12.03 -33.41 11.23
N ARG A 37 13.21 -32.82 11.15
CA ARG A 37 13.76 -32.05 10.02
C ARG A 37 13.83 -32.90 8.75
N ARG A 38 13.29 -32.39 7.63
CA ARG A 38 13.89 -32.48 6.28
C ARG A 38 13.15 -31.56 5.31
N GLY A 39 13.91 -30.83 4.49
CA GLY A 39 13.41 -29.79 3.60
C GLY A 39 12.91 -30.29 2.24
N SER A 40 12.00 -29.52 1.66
CA SER A 40 11.87 -29.19 0.22
C SER A 40 10.48 -28.56 -0.05
N SER A 41 10.42 -27.61 -0.98
CA SER A 41 9.22 -27.10 -1.69
C SER A 41 8.16 -26.23 -0.98
N VAL A 42 8.30 -25.92 0.32
CA VAL A 42 7.26 -25.20 1.10
C VAL A 42 7.26 -23.66 0.95
N LEU A 43 8.23 -23.07 0.24
CA LEU A 43 8.45 -21.61 0.25
C LEU A 43 7.37 -20.77 -0.48
N LEU A 44 6.55 -21.37 -1.35
CA LEU A 44 5.48 -20.66 -2.07
C LEU A 44 4.25 -20.33 -1.22
N LEU A 45 4.03 -21.07 -0.14
CA LEU A 45 2.84 -20.97 0.71
C LEU A 45 3.18 -20.76 2.19
N ALA A 46 4.47 -20.76 2.57
CA ALA A 46 4.92 -20.59 3.96
C ALA A 46 4.31 -19.35 4.68
N PRO A 47 4.18 -18.16 4.08
CA PRO A 47 3.55 -17.01 4.74
C PRO A 47 2.05 -17.19 4.99
N LEU A 48 1.39 -18.10 4.28
CA LEU A 48 -0.02 -18.45 4.47
C LEU A 48 -0.22 -19.42 5.64
N LEU A 49 0.86 -19.97 6.20
CA LEU A 49 0.86 -21.05 7.19
C LEU A 49 1.61 -20.70 8.49
N VAL A 50 2.16 -19.50 8.62
CA VAL A 50 2.84 -19.07 9.86
C VAL A 50 1.79 -18.88 10.98
N ASP A 51 1.92 -19.68 12.03
CA ASP A 51 1.29 -19.39 13.32
C ASP A 51 1.88 -18.11 13.91
N THR A 52 1.03 -17.21 14.39
CA THR A 52 1.48 -16.14 15.28
C THR A 52 0.65 -16.15 16.56
N ASP A 53 1.42 -16.15 17.65
CA ASP A 53 1.22 -15.79 19.06
C ASP A 53 -0.20 -15.62 19.64
N PRO A 54 -0.36 -15.96 20.93
CA PRO A 54 -1.66 -15.99 21.58
C PRO A 54 -2.32 -14.60 21.61
N LEU A 55 -3.65 -14.65 21.79
CA LEU A 55 -4.62 -13.55 21.86
C LEU A 55 -4.02 -12.19 22.29
N PRO A 56 -4.31 -11.09 21.57
CA PRO A 56 -4.10 -9.77 22.15
C PRO A 56 -4.97 -9.66 23.40
N GLN A 57 -4.34 -9.37 24.53
CA GLN A 57 -5.01 -9.01 25.77
C GLN A 57 -5.99 -7.87 25.49
N ARG A 58 -7.17 -7.93 26.11
CA ARG A 58 -8.14 -6.82 26.13
C ARG A 58 -7.37 -5.53 26.42
N ILE A 59 -7.36 -4.62 25.45
CA ILE A 59 -6.90 -3.26 25.65
C ILE A 59 -7.85 -2.65 26.68
N SER A 60 -7.35 -2.46 27.90
CA SER A 60 -8.05 -1.72 28.94
C SER A 60 -8.25 -0.28 28.46
N LYS A 61 -9.45 0.26 28.71
CA LYS A 61 -9.71 1.70 28.53
C LYS A 61 -8.63 2.48 29.31
N PRO A 62 -7.96 3.48 28.71
CA PRO A 62 -7.07 4.34 29.48
C PRO A 62 -7.90 5.12 30.50
N PRO A 63 -7.40 5.30 31.75
CA PRO A 63 -8.03 6.19 32.71
C PRO A 63 -7.68 7.65 32.36
N GLY A 64 -8.67 8.54 32.47
CA GLY A 64 -8.46 9.99 32.50
C GLY A 64 -8.25 10.64 31.12
N SER A 65 -9.31 11.23 30.57
CA SER A 65 -9.26 12.09 29.40
C SER A 65 -8.48 13.38 29.71
N ALA A 66 -7.23 13.46 29.29
CA ALA A 66 -6.66 14.74 28.90
C ALA A 66 -7.33 15.12 27.56
N ARG A 67 -8.11 16.21 27.55
CA ARG A 67 -8.81 16.72 26.37
C ARG A 67 -7.78 16.92 25.24
N ALA A 68 -7.88 16.15 24.16
CA ALA A 68 -7.20 16.45 22.91
C ALA A 68 -7.85 17.71 22.30
N GLN A 69 -7.36 18.88 22.69
CA GLN A 69 -7.65 20.16 22.04
C GLN A 69 -6.97 20.15 20.66
N GLY A 70 -7.69 20.54 19.60
CA GLY A 70 -7.19 20.48 18.20
C GLY A 70 -7.83 19.37 17.34
N THR A 71 -9.14 19.16 17.46
CA THR A 71 -9.93 18.26 16.58
C THR A 71 -11.33 18.84 16.30
N GLU A 72 -11.44 20.17 16.20
CA GLU A 72 -12.70 20.83 15.91
C GLU A 72 -13.22 20.42 14.52
N GLY A 73 -14.50 20.03 14.45
CA GLY A 73 -15.09 19.44 13.23
C GLY A 73 -14.73 17.97 12.96
N LEU A 74 -13.73 17.38 13.63
CA LEU A 74 -13.49 15.93 13.52
C LEU A 74 -14.53 15.16 14.34
N CYS A 75 -15.24 14.26 13.67
CA CYS A 75 -16.20 13.36 14.32
C CYS A 75 -15.52 12.68 15.52
N ALA A 76 -16.16 12.75 16.71
CA ALA A 76 -15.62 12.21 17.96
C ALA A 76 -15.19 10.74 17.84
N HIS A 77 -15.81 9.99 16.92
CA HIS A 77 -15.48 8.61 16.58
C HIS A 77 -14.06 8.40 16.03
N PHE A 78 -13.45 9.41 15.41
CA PHE A 78 -12.16 9.32 14.73
C PHE A 78 -11.01 10.06 15.42
N ARG A 79 -11.26 10.72 16.56
CA ARG A 79 -10.24 11.46 17.32
C ARG A 79 -9.02 10.61 17.70
N TRP A 80 -9.25 9.34 18.03
CA TRP A 80 -8.17 8.40 18.36
C TRP A 80 -7.16 8.20 17.22
N MET A 81 -7.53 8.45 15.95
CA MET A 81 -6.58 8.41 14.84
C MET A 81 -5.69 9.66 14.84
N ALA A 82 -6.25 10.84 15.12
CA ALA A 82 -5.48 12.09 15.24
C ALA A 82 -4.47 12.05 16.40
N GLU A 83 -4.71 11.21 17.42
CA GLU A 83 -3.76 10.96 18.51
C GLU A 83 -2.54 10.12 18.06
N GLN A 84 -2.65 9.38 16.94
CA GLN A 84 -1.60 8.45 16.48
C GLN A 84 -0.87 8.94 15.22
N VAL A 85 -1.54 9.69 14.35
CA VAL A 85 -1.00 10.14 13.07
C VAL A 85 -1.37 11.59 12.78
N PRO A 86 -0.66 12.27 11.86
CA PRO A 86 -1.09 13.56 11.31
C PRO A 86 -2.53 13.50 10.80
N ALA A 87 -3.27 14.60 10.97
CA ALA A 87 -4.65 14.74 10.53
C ALA A 87 -4.78 16.01 9.69
N PHE A 88 -4.84 15.85 8.36
CA PHE A 88 -4.94 16.97 7.43
C PHE A 88 -6.39 17.26 7.10
N ARG A 89 -6.78 18.54 7.10
CA ARG A 89 -8.05 18.97 6.53
C ARG A 89 -7.82 19.35 5.08
N VAL A 90 -8.72 18.90 4.20
CA VAL A 90 -8.68 19.22 2.77
C VAL A 90 -10.09 19.49 2.29
N PRO A 91 -10.28 20.34 1.26
CA PRO A 91 -11.57 20.49 0.60
C PRO A 91 -11.95 19.17 -0.09
N GLY A 92 -13.14 18.64 0.21
CA GLY A 92 -13.63 17.40 -0.41
C GLY A 92 -13.75 17.51 -1.94
N GLY A 93 -14.01 18.72 -2.46
CA GLY A 93 -14.01 19.01 -3.90
C GLY A 93 -12.66 18.82 -4.58
N ASN A 94 -11.55 18.84 -3.83
CA ASN A 94 -10.21 18.59 -4.35
C ASN A 94 -9.86 17.09 -4.44
N ILE A 95 -10.72 16.21 -3.89
CA ILE A 95 -10.52 14.76 -3.95
C ILE A 95 -11.27 14.19 -5.15
N LYS A 96 -10.52 13.71 -6.15
CA LYS A 96 -11.06 13.13 -7.37
C LYS A 96 -10.75 11.63 -7.44
N ILE A 97 -11.77 10.83 -7.74
CA ILE A 97 -11.62 9.40 -7.99
C ILE A 97 -11.40 9.20 -9.50
N LEU A 98 -10.21 8.73 -9.89
CA LEU A 98 -9.99 8.31 -11.27
C LEU A 98 -10.53 6.88 -11.42
N THR A 99 -11.31 6.64 -12.47
CA THR A 99 -12.15 5.45 -12.58
C THR A 99 -11.56 4.37 -13.48
N SER A 100 -10.56 4.71 -14.30
CA SER A 100 -9.92 3.79 -15.25
C SER A 100 -8.39 3.87 -15.22
N PRO A 101 -7.70 2.78 -15.62
CA PRO A 101 -6.24 2.77 -15.87
C PRO A 101 -5.78 3.88 -16.82
N ASP A 102 -6.54 4.11 -17.90
CA ASP A 102 -6.23 5.14 -18.88
C ASP A 102 -6.32 6.54 -18.26
N GLN A 103 -7.39 6.84 -17.50
CA GLN A 103 -7.52 8.13 -16.82
C GLN A 103 -6.36 8.34 -15.82
N PHE A 104 -5.94 7.30 -15.11
CA PHE A 104 -4.77 7.33 -14.24
C PHE A 104 -3.49 7.68 -15.00
N TYR A 105 -3.24 6.99 -16.12
CA TYR A 105 -2.06 7.20 -16.95
C TYR A 105 -2.03 8.60 -17.58
N GLN A 106 -3.12 9.05 -18.20
CA GLN A 106 -3.20 10.37 -18.83
C GLN A 106 -3.09 11.51 -17.80
N THR A 107 -3.70 11.34 -16.63
CA THR A 107 -3.58 12.33 -15.53
C THR A 107 -2.12 12.43 -15.08
N MET A 108 -1.42 11.30 -14.97
CA MET A 108 -0.01 11.28 -14.60
C MET A 108 0.86 12.02 -15.62
N LYS A 109 0.73 11.70 -16.91
CA LYS A 109 1.47 12.40 -17.99
C LYS A 109 1.25 13.90 -17.95
N LYS A 110 -0.02 14.33 -17.92
CA LYS A 110 -0.37 15.75 -17.87
C LYS A 110 0.24 16.46 -16.67
N ARG A 111 0.24 15.81 -15.50
CA ARG A 111 0.79 16.39 -14.27
C ARG A 111 2.31 16.45 -14.27
N ILE A 112 3.01 15.47 -14.87
CA ILE A 112 4.46 15.54 -15.08
C ILE A 112 4.81 16.75 -15.95
N GLN A 113 4.13 16.89 -17.09
CA GLN A 113 4.41 17.93 -18.08
C GLN A 113 4.11 19.36 -17.58
N THR A 114 3.35 19.50 -16.50
CA THR A 114 2.98 20.79 -15.90
C THR A 114 3.63 21.04 -14.55
N ALA A 115 4.52 20.14 -14.11
CA ALA A 115 5.20 20.28 -12.82
C ALA A 115 6.31 21.33 -12.89
N GLU A 116 6.37 22.20 -11.88
CA GLU A 116 7.33 23.30 -11.83
C GLU A 116 8.40 23.14 -10.74
N LYS A 117 8.08 22.43 -9.65
CA LYS A 117 8.95 22.34 -8.45
C LYS A 117 9.39 20.92 -8.16
N ARG A 118 8.46 19.96 -8.18
CA ARG A 118 8.80 18.57 -7.86
C ARG A 118 7.92 17.53 -8.53
N VAL A 119 8.56 16.46 -8.97
CA VAL A 119 7.93 15.20 -9.34
C VAL A 119 8.46 14.12 -8.39
N VAL A 120 7.59 13.50 -7.61
CA VAL A 120 7.97 12.44 -6.67
C VAL A 120 7.18 11.17 -6.99
N MET A 121 7.88 10.07 -7.28
CA MET A 121 7.26 8.79 -7.61
C MET A 121 7.77 7.68 -6.72
N ALA A 122 6.89 7.12 -5.90
CA ALA A 122 7.14 5.90 -5.16
C ALA A 122 6.30 4.76 -5.76
N SER A 123 6.95 3.65 -6.12
CA SER A 123 6.29 2.46 -6.70
C SER A 123 7.07 1.20 -6.32
N LEU A 124 6.50 0.02 -6.55
CA LEU A 124 7.26 -1.23 -6.39
C LEU A 124 8.35 -1.35 -7.46
N TYR A 125 8.00 -1.00 -8.70
CA TYR A 125 8.89 -0.96 -9.85
C TYR A 125 8.31 -0.01 -10.91
N LEU A 126 9.16 0.36 -11.87
CA LEU A 126 8.80 0.94 -13.16
C LEU A 126 9.02 -0.13 -14.25
N GLY A 127 8.00 -0.40 -15.06
CA GLY A 127 8.10 -1.33 -16.17
C GLY A 127 9.03 -0.83 -17.26
N THR A 128 9.14 -1.61 -18.34
CA THR A 128 10.11 -1.34 -19.42
C THR A 128 9.44 -1.40 -20.79
N GLY A 129 8.13 -1.25 -20.84
CA GLY A 129 7.35 -1.19 -22.07
C GLY A 129 7.27 0.23 -22.61
N GLN A 130 6.48 0.38 -23.67
CA GLN A 130 6.31 1.65 -24.39
C GLN A 130 5.64 2.73 -23.54
N LEU A 131 4.59 2.39 -22.79
CA LEU A 131 3.87 3.36 -21.96
C LEU A 131 4.73 3.85 -20.77
N GLU A 132 5.59 2.99 -20.24
CA GLU A 132 6.55 3.38 -19.22
C GLU A 132 7.65 4.28 -19.78
N GLN A 133 8.13 4.01 -21.00
CA GLN A 133 9.07 4.88 -21.70
C GLN A 133 8.46 6.27 -21.92
N GLU A 134 7.21 6.35 -22.40
CA GLU A 134 6.51 7.63 -22.58
C GLU A 134 6.41 8.46 -21.29
N LEU A 135 6.27 7.82 -20.11
CA LEU A 135 6.32 8.54 -18.83
C LEU A 135 7.71 9.07 -18.51
N VAL A 136 8.75 8.30 -18.85
CA VAL A 136 10.15 8.75 -18.71
C VAL A 136 10.44 9.90 -19.66
N ASP A 137 9.94 9.83 -20.89
CA ASP A 137 10.08 10.90 -21.88
C ASP A 137 9.38 12.18 -21.39
N CYS A 138 8.19 12.10 -20.79
CA CYS A 138 7.54 13.26 -20.16
C CYS A 138 8.41 13.89 -19.05
N MET A 139 9.11 13.07 -18.25
CA MET A 139 10.01 13.58 -17.22
C MET A 139 11.26 14.23 -17.82
N GLU A 140 11.76 13.68 -18.93
CA GLU A 140 12.87 14.25 -19.69
C GLU A 140 12.52 15.63 -20.26
N GLU A 141 11.37 15.74 -20.93
CA GLU A 141 10.87 16.97 -21.53
C GLU A 141 10.77 18.10 -20.49
N VAL A 142 10.15 17.83 -19.34
CA VAL A 142 9.95 18.87 -18.31
C VAL A 142 11.27 19.26 -17.62
N LEU A 143 12.19 18.30 -17.41
CA LEU A 143 13.52 18.58 -16.87
C LEU A 143 14.36 19.42 -17.84
N GLN A 144 14.33 19.08 -19.13
CA GLN A 144 15.02 19.84 -20.17
C GLN A 144 14.47 21.27 -20.26
N HIS A 145 13.15 21.43 -20.28
CA HIS A 145 12.51 22.76 -20.34
C HIS A 145 12.85 23.61 -19.11
N SER A 146 12.87 22.99 -17.92
CA SER A 146 13.29 23.62 -16.67
C SER A 146 14.73 24.17 -16.75
N GLN A 147 15.67 23.42 -17.34
CA GLN A 147 17.05 23.87 -17.55
C GLN A 147 17.14 25.01 -18.56
N GLU A 148 16.45 24.89 -19.69
CA GLU A 148 16.46 25.88 -20.78
C GLU A 148 15.93 27.24 -20.34
N ASN A 149 14.90 27.26 -19.49
CA ASN A 149 14.30 28.50 -18.97
C ASN A 149 15.07 29.11 -17.80
N GLY A 150 16.19 28.51 -17.35
CA GLY A 150 16.95 28.96 -16.18
C GLY A 150 16.29 28.66 -14.82
N HIS A 151 15.17 27.93 -14.82
CA HIS A 151 14.45 27.47 -13.62
C HIS A 151 14.98 26.09 -13.18
N SER A 152 16.19 26.02 -12.64
CA SER A 152 16.82 24.74 -12.22
C SER A 152 16.27 24.12 -10.92
N ASP A 153 15.16 24.68 -10.40
CA ASP A 153 14.57 24.29 -9.11
C ASP A 153 13.73 23.00 -9.19
N LEU A 154 13.27 22.60 -10.39
CA LEU A 154 12.51 21.36 -10.57
C LEU A 154 13.36 20.15 -10.16
N LYS A 155 12.85 19.35 -9.21
CA LYS A 155 13.47 18.10 -8.77
C LYS A 155 12.61 16.88 -9.09
N VAL A 156 13.24 15.79 -9.51
CA VAL A 156 12.61 14.49 -9.75
C VAL A 156 13.15 13.47 -8.75
N SER A 157 12.30 12.91 -7.91
CA SER A 157 12.67 11.87 -6.93
C SER A 157 11.89 10.58 -7.17
N ILE A 158 12.61 9.50 -7.45
CA ILE A 158 12.01 8.18 -7.71
C ILE A 158 12.44 7.20 -6.62
N LEU A 159 11.49 6.57 -5.95
CA LEU A 159 11.70 5.52 -4.95
C LEU A 159 11.11 4.19 -5.44
N LEU A 160 11.97 3.20 -5.65
CA LEU A 160 11.58 1.85 -6.07
C LEU A 160 12.07 0.79 -5.08
N ASP A 161 11.58 -0.44 -5.20
CA ASP A 161 12.18 -1.59 -4.53
C ASP A 161 13.44 -2.05 -5.27
N TYR A 162 14.56 -2.25 -4.55
CA TYR A 162 15.84 -2.63 -5.14
C TYR A 162 15.76 -3.96 -5.90
N THR A 163 15.13 -4.98 -5.31
CA THR A 163 15.08 -6.31 -5.91
C THR A 163 14.18 -6.34 -7.13
N ARG A 164 13.07 -5.59 -7.09
CA ARG A 164 12.13 -5.53 -8.21
C ARG A 164 12.60 -4.60 -9.31
N GLY A 165 13.19 -3.47 -8.96
CA GLY A 165 13.74 -2.49 -9.89
C GLY A 165 15.02 -2.94 -10.60
N SER A 166 15.72 -3.95 -10.07
CA SER A 166 16.97 -4.50 -10.64
C SER A 166 16.79 -5.89 -11.27
N ARG A 167 15.55 -6.32 -11.55
CA ARG A 167 15.27 -7.69 -12.01
C ARG A 167 15.45 -7.81 -13.53
N GLY A 168 16.36 -8.67 -13.96
CA GLY A 168 16.64 -8.91 -15.39
C GLY A 168 17.64 -7.90 -15.96
N GLN A 169 18.04 -8.09 -17.22
CA GLN A 169 19.00 -7.20 -17.89
C GLN A 169 18.38 -5.83 -18.18
N ILE A 170 17.18 -5.82 -18.75
CA ILE A 170 16.37 -4.61 -18.93
C ILE A 170 15.40 -4.53 -17.76
N ASN A 171 15.50 -3.45 -16.98
CA ASN A 171 14.76 -3.27 -15.74
C ASN A 171 14.50 -1.78 -15.44
N SER A 172 13.91 -1.47 -14.29
CA SER A 172 13.58 -0.09 -13.91
C SER A 172 14.80 0.83 -13.82
N ARG A 173 15.96 0.31 -13.38
CA ARG A 173 17.19 1.10 -13.28
C ARG A 173 17.70 1.46 -14.66
N THR A 174 17.82 0.47 -15.55
CA THR A 174 18.32 0.72 -16.91
C THR A 174 17.38 1.64 -17.69
N MET A 175 16.08 1.60 -17.42
CA MET A 175 15.09 2.52 -17.99
C MET A 175 15.29 3.98 -17.52
N LEU A 176 15.67 4.19 -16.25
CA LEU A 176 15.86 5.52 -15.66
C LEU A 176 17.29 6.05 -15.80
N LEU A 177 18.25 5.19 -16.12
CA LEU A 177 19.67 5.52 -16.15
C LEU A 177 20.02 6.65 -17.13
N PRO A 178 19.49 6.70 -18.37
CA PRO A 178 19.76 7.80 -19.29
C PRO A 178 19.33 9.16 -18.74
N LEU A 179 18.15 9.20 -18.11
CA LEU A 179 17.63 10.41 -17.49
C LEU A 179 18.49 10.84 -16.29
N LEU A 180 18.87 9.89 -15.44
CA LEU A 180 19.73 10.15 -14.28
C LEU A 180 21.12 10.66 -14.69
N GLN A 181 21.70 10.12 -15.77
CA GLN A 181 22.99 10.56 -16.30
C GLN A 181 22.94 12.00 -16.81
N ARG A 182 21.85 12.38 -17.49
CA ARG A 182 21.65 13.73 -18.06
C ARG A 182 21.32 14.77 -16.98
N PHE A 183 20.51 14.41 -15.98
CA PHE A 183 19.94 15.35 -15.00
C PHE A 183 20.35 15.05 -13.56
N SER A 184 21.60 14.62 -13.33
CA SER A 184 22.09 14.15 -12.02
C SER A 184 21.93 15.14 -10.86
N SER A 185 21.90 16.45 -11.13
CA SER A 185 21.68 17.51 -10.12
C SER A 185 20.20 17.75 -9.78
N GLN A 186 19.28 17.29 -10.62
CA GLN A 186 17.83 17.47 -10.48
C GLN A 186 17.11 16.16 -10.19
N MET A 187 17.73 15.02 -10.48
CA MET A 187 17.13 13.70 -10.37
C MET A 187 17.81 12.83 -9.31
N ARG A 188 17.00 12.15 -8.51
CA ARG A 188 17.44 11.16 -7.52
C ARG A 188 16.65 9.87 -7.69
N VAL A 189 17.35 8.73 -7.78
CA VAL A 189 16.72 7.40 -7.80
C VAL A 189 17.17 6.59 -6.58
N SER A 190 16.24 6.32 -5.69
CA SER A 190 16.40 5.54 -4.47
C SER A 190 15.80 4.14 -4.62
N LEU A 191 16.50 3.13 -4.13
CA LEU A 191 16.18 1.71 -4.24
C LEU A 191 16.11 1.08 -2.84
N TYR A 192 14.90 1.00 -2.28
CA TYR A 192 14.68 0.45 -0.95
C TYR A 192 14.98 -1.05 -0.93
N HIS A 193 15.65 -1.50 0.13
CA HIS A 193 15.90 -2.91 0.36
C HIS A 193 15.47 -3.30 1.77
N THR A 194 14.64 -4.33 1.91
CA THR A 194 14.23 -4.83 3.22
C THR A 194 15.43 -5.28 4.05
N PRO A 195 15.50 -4.95 5.36
CA PRO A 195 16.56 -5.44 6.23
C PRO A 195 16.45 -6.92 6.56
N ASP A 196 15.36 -7.59 6.18
CA ASP A 196 15.16 -9.01 6.48
C ASP A 196 15.74 -9.93 5.38
N LEU A 197 16.04 -9.41 4.19
CA LEU A 197 16.67 -10.15 3.10
C LEU A 197 18.21 -9.97 3.15
N ARG A 198 18.89 -10.73 4.01
CA ARG A 198 20.36 -10.64 4.19
C ARG A 198 21.05 -12.01 4.13
N GLY A 199 22.39 -12.00 4.00
CA GLY A 199 23.23 -13.19 4.10
C GLY A 199 22.84 -14.31 3.12
N LEU A 200 22.83 -15.56 3.61
CA LEU A 200 22.50 -16.74 2.82
C LEU A 200 21.08 -16.71 2.25
N LEU A 201 20.11 -16.06 2.93
CA LEU A 201 18.75 -15.91 2.40
C LEU A 201 18.76 -15.14 1.07
N ARG A 202 19.58 -14.10 0.93
CA ARG A 202 19.71 -13.37 -0.32
C ARG A 202 20.36 -14.21 -1.44
N LEU A 203 21.31 -15.08 -1.09
CA LEU A 203 22.04 -15.92 -2.06
C LEU A 203 21.22 -17.13 -2.53
N LEU A 204 20.39 -17.68 -1.64
CA LEU A 204 19.68 -18.95 -1.87
C LEU A 204 18.22 -18.77 -2.30
N VAL A 205 17.61 -17.62 -2.07
CA VAL A 205 16.21 -17.37 -2.44
C VAL A 205 16.17 -16.91 -3.91
N PRO A 206 15.53 -17.67 -4.82
CA PRO A 206 15.36 -17.23 -6.20
C PRO A 206 14.64 -15.88 -6.24
N GLN A 207 15.02 -14.99 -7.16
CA GLN A 207 14.54 -13.60 -7.21
C GLN A 207 13.00 -13.46 -7.13
N ARG A 208 12.24 -14.45 -7.60
CA ARG A 208 10.78 -14.50 -7.56
C ARG A 208 10.19 -14.65 -6.14
N PHE A 209 10.97 -15.14 -5.18
CA PHE A 209 10.55 -15.39 -3.80
C PHE A 209 11.05 -14.33 -2.80
N ASN A 210 11.90 -13.40 -3.23
CA ASN A 210 12.32 -12.26 -2.42
C ASN A 210 11.13 -11.39 -1.99
N GLU A 211 10.08 -11.36 -2.84
CA GLU A 211 8.80 -10.68 -2.60
C GLU A 211 8.10 -11.15 -1.32
N THR A 212 8.33 -12.41 -0.95
CA THR A 212 7.70 -13.05 0.20
C THR A 212 8.31 -12.62 1.54
N ILE A 213 9.55 -12.09 1.53
CA ILE A 213 10.29 -11.71 2.74
C ILE A 213 9.99 -10.25 3.13
N GLY A 214 9.92 -9.36 2.14
CA GLY A 214 9.50 -7.97 2.35
C GLY A 214 9.94 -7.08 1.20
N VAL A 215 9.02 -6.24 0.71
CA VAL A 215 9.27 -5.28 -0.38
C VAL A 215 8.64 -3.93 -0.04
N GLN A 216 9.13 -2.87 -0.68
CA GLN A 216 8.48 -1.56 -0.59
C GLN A 216 7.16 -1.55 -1.38
N HIS A 217 6.07 -1.12 -0.74
CA HIS A 217 4.73 -1.06 -1.32
C HIS A 217 4.11 0.34 -1.38
N ILE A 218 4.80 1.40 -0.95
CA ILE A 218 4.33 2.79 -1.15
C ILE A 218 4.07 3.05 -2.65
N LYS A 219 2.92 3.69 -2.92
CA LYS A 219 2.40 4.05 -4.24
C LYS A 219 1.82 5.43 -4.19
N VAL A 220 2.72 6.37 -4.41
CA VAL A 220 2.48 7.80 -4.32
C VAL A 220 3.10 8.42 -5.55
N TYR A 221 2.30 9.18 -6.29
CA TYR A 221 2.73 9.90 -7.47
C TYR A 221 2.35 11.36 -7.27
N LEU A 222 3.33 12.19 -7.01
CA LEU A 222 3.16 13.57 -6.57
C LEU A 222 3.78 14.51 -7.60
N PHE A 223 3.05 15.58 -7.86
CA PHE A 223 3.38 16.63 -8.83
C PHE A 223 3.06 17.96 -8.15
N ASP A 224 4.10 18.66 -7.70
CA ASP A 224 4.02 19.88 -6.89
C ASP A 224 3.15 19.71 -5.63
N ASP A 225 1.93 20.24 -5.66
CA ASP A 225 0.95 20.22 -4.56
C ASP A 225 -0.18 19.21 -4.79
N SER A 226 -0.10 18.40 -5.85
CA SER A 226 -1.08 17.36 -6.17
C SER A 226 -0.49 15.97 -5.97
N ILE A 227 -1.29 15.04 -5.46
CA ILE A 227 -0.86 13.67 -5.17
C ILE A 227 -1.89 12.64 -5.64
N ILE A 228 -1.42 11.60 -6.33
CA ILE A 228 -2.19 10.41 -6.66
C ILE A 228 -1.75 9.28 -5.73
N ILE A 229 -2.71 8.72 -4.99
CA ILE A 229 -2.54 7.51 -4.18
C ILE A 229 -3.24 6.35 -4.88
N SER A 230 -2.53 5.25 -5.09
CA SER A 230 -3.07 4.08 -5.81
C SER A 230 -2.51 2.74 -5.31
N GLY A 231 -3.15 1.63 -5.69
CA GLY A 231 -2.58 0.28 -5.60
C GLY A 231 -1.78 -0.14 -6.85
N ALA A 232 -1.82 0.68 -7.91
CA ALA A 232 -1.16 0.44 -9.17
C ALA A 232 0.37 0.57 -9.08
N ASN A 233 1.09 -0.21 -9.89
CA ASN A 233 2.50 0.06 -10.19
C ASN A 233 2.59 0.86 -11.50
N LEU A 234 3.78 1.40 -11.78
CA LEU A 234 4.07 2.01 -13.07
C LEU A 234 4.36 0.91 -14.09
N SER A 235 3.33 0.34 -14.70
CA SER A 235 3.51 -0.63 -15.79
C SER A 235 2.33 -0.71 -16.73
N ASP A 236 2.57 -1.13 -17.98
CA ASP A 236 1.58 -1.26 -19.06
C ASP A 236 0.21 -1.76 -18.60
N SER A 237 0.14 -2.93 -17.96
CA SER A 237 -1.14 -3.48 -17.49
C SER A 237 -1.94 -2.54 -16.57
N TYR A 238 -1.26 -1.76 -15.72
CA TYR A 238 -1.89 -0.78 -14.82
C TYR A 238 -2.28 0.52 -15.51
N PHE A 239 -1.84 0.72 -16.76
CA PHE A 239 -2.23 1.84 -17.62
C PHE A 239 -3.33 1.45 -18.61
N THR A 240 -3.52 0.15 -18.87
CA THR A 240 -4.44 -0.35 -19.89
C THR A 240 -5.65 -1.09 -19.30
N ASN A 241 -5.46 -2.28 -18.71
CA ASN A 241 -6.55 -3.22 -18.43
C ASN A 241 -6.47 -3.93 -17.06
N ARG A 242 -5.71 -3.40 -16.11
CA ARG A 242 -5.66 -3.87 -14.72
C ARG A 242 -6.36 -2.89 -13.80
N GLN A 243 -7.55 -3.26 -13.33
CA GLN A 243 -8.34 -2.42 -12.45
C GLN A 243 -7.68 -2.30 -11.07
N ASP A 244 -7.34 -1.08 -10.70
CA ASP A 244 -6.97 -0.69 -9.35
C ASP A 244 -7.84 0.51 -8.89
N ARG A 245 -7.50 1.13 -7.76
CA ARG A 245 -8.11 2.38 -7.27
C ARG A 245 -7.11 3.51 -7.38
N TYR A 246 -7.61 4.70 -7.70
CA TYR A 246 -6.79 5.88 -7.93
C TYR A 246 -7.50 7.07 -7.29
N VAL A 247 -6.86 7.67 -6.28
CA VAL A 247 -7.39 8.84 -5.57
C VAL A 247 -6.43 9.99 -5.83
N LEU A 248 -6.88 11.00 -6.55
CA LEU A 248 -6.15 12.24 -6.78
C LEU A 248 -6.61 13.27 -5.75
N LEU A 249 -5.66 13.82 -5.00
CA LEU A 249 -5.86 15.00 -4.17
C LEU A 249 -5.18 16.15 -4.88
N GLU A 250 -5.96 17.09 -5.39
CA GLU A 250 -5.46 18.24 -6.14
C GLU A 250 -5.19 19.43 -5.22
N ASN A 251 -4.08 20.13 -5.44
CA ASN A 251 -3.74 21.36 -4.71
C ASN A 251 -3.83 21.20 -3.18
N CYS A 252 -3.42 20.03 -2.66
CA CYS A 252 -3.43 19.69 -1.25
C CYS A 252 -1.99 19.74 -0.72
N ARG A 253 -1.42 20.95 -0.69
CA ARG A 253 0.00 21.20 -0.40
C ARG A 253 0.50 20.50 0.87
N GLU A 254 -0.21 20.61 1.99
CA GLU A 254 0.27 20.01 3.24
C GLU A 254 0.34 18.48 3.20
N VAL A 255 -0.60 17.84 2.49
CA VAL A 255 -0.58 16.39 2.26
C VAL A 255 0.55 16.01 1.31
N ALA A 256 0.75 16.81 0.25
CA ALA A 256 1.84 16.61 -0.70
C ALA A 256 3.21 16.73 0.00
N ASP A 257 3.42 17.78 0.80
CA ASP A 257 4.64 17.99 1.58
C ASP A 257 4.93 16.79 2.49
N PHE A 258 3.94 16.32 3.25
CA PHE A 258 4.11 15.14 4.12
C PHE A 258 4.56 13.89 3.34
N PHE A 259 3.94 13.60 2.20
CA PHE A 259 4.29 12.43 1.41
C PHE A 259 5.64 12.59 0.69
N SER A 260 6.00 13.81 0.28
CA SER A 260 7.32 14.14 -0.24
C SER A 260 8.39 13.83 0.82
N ASP A 261 8.23 14.35 2.04
CA ASP A 261 9.13 14.14 3.16
C ASP A 261 9.22 12.66 3.56
N LEU A 262 8.10 11.93 3.52
CA LEU A 262 8.07 10.50 3.81
C LEU A 262 8.84 9.70 2.76
N VAL A 263 8.65 10.01 1.46
CA VAL A 263 9.36 9.34 0.37
C VAL A 263 10.86 9.66 0.44
N GLU A 264 11.22 10.90 0.75
CA GLU A 264 12.61 11.30 0.96
C GLU A 264 13.25 10.60 2.15
N ALA A 265 12.58 10.53 3.30
CA ALA A 265 13.07 9.83 4.48
C ALA A 265 13.31 8.33 4.23
N VAL A 266 12.43 7.67 3.45
CA VAL A 266 12.64 6.29 3.02
C VAL A 266 13.76 6.21 1.97
N GLY A 267 13.85 7.19 1.08
CA GLY A 267 14.92 7.33 0.09
C GLY A 267 16.29 7.46 0.73
N ASP A 268 16.43 8.23 1.81
CA ASP A 268 17.70 8.48 2.50
C ASP A 268 18.33 7.19 3.05
N VAL A 269 17.50 6.27 3.51
CA VAL A 269 17.92 4.99 4.05
C VAL A 269 17.99 3.90 2.98
N SER A 270 17.78 4.26 1.72
CA SER A 270 17.80 3.36 0.57
C SER A 270 19.09 3.46 -0.22
N LEU A 271 19.34 2.47 -1.08
CA LEU A 271 20.47 2.50 -2.00
C LEU A 271 20.22 3.56 -3.08
N GLN A 272 21.17 4.44 -3.32
CA GLN A 272 21.13 5.45 -4.37
C GLN A 272 21.71 4.86 -5.65
N LEU A 273 20.93 4.85 -6.73
CA LEU A 273 21.43 4.54 -8.06
C LEU A 273 22.36 5.68 -8.52
N GLN A 274 23.52 5.31 -9.03
CA GLN A 274 24.51 6.25 -9.55
C GLN A 274 24.48 6.30 -11.09
N PRO A 275 25.01 7.35 -11.73
CA PRO A 275 25.06 7.47 -13.19
C PRO A 275 25.82 6.33 -13.89
N ASP A 276 26.71 5.62 -13.20
CA ASP A 276 27.46 4.46 -13.71
C ASP A 276 26.74 3.12 -13.49
N ASP A 277 25.46 3.16 -13.11
CA ASP A 277 24.64 2.00 -12.71
C ASP A 277 25.15 1.28 -11.43
N SER A 278 26.11 1.86 -10.71
CA SER A 278 26.44 1.38 -9.37
C SER A 278 25.36 1.80 -8.35
N VAL A 279 25.37 1.16 -7.17
CA VAL A 279 24.49 1.54 -6.06
C VAL A 279 25.29 1.77 -4.79
N THR A 280 25.04 2.91 -4.15
CA THR A 280 25.75 3.36 -2.95
C THR A 280 24.77 3.76 -1.86
N MET A 281 25.22 3.86 -0.61
CA MET A 281 24.42 4.49 0.45
C MET A 281 24.77 5.98 0.49
N LEU A 282 23.83 6.80 0.96
CA LEU A 282 24.18 8.16 1.39
C LEU A 282 25.20 8.11 2.53
N GLU A 283 26.02 9.16 2.61
CA GLU A 283 27.02 9.29 3.66
C GLU A 283 26.37 9.21 5.06
N GLY A 284 27.01 8.48 5.96
CA GLY A 284 26.49 8.24 7.32
C GLY A 284 25.36 7.20 7.43
N MET A 285 24.81 6.69 6.32
CA MET A 285 23.73 5.70 6.36
C MET A 285 24.24 4.25 6.42
N VAL A 286 23.59 3.44 7.27
CA VAL A 286 23.94 2.02 7.42
C VAL A 286 23.40 1.22 6.24
N HIS A 287 24.20 0.32 5.68
CA HIS A 287 23.77 -0.49 4.55
C HIS A 287 22.65 -1.49 4.96
N PRO A 288 21.50 -1.56 4.22
CA PRO A 288 20.33 -2.38 4.56
C PRO A 288 20.54 -3.90 4.52
N TYR A 289 21.68 -4.40 4.06
CA TYR A 289 21.97 -5.84 4.08
C TYR A 289 23.43 -6.21 4.31
N LYS A 290 24.37 -5.27 4.12
CA LYS A 290 25.80 -5.47 4.48
C LYS A 290 26.14 -4.94 5.88
N GLY A 291 25.43 -3.92 6.36
CA GLY A 291 25.69 -3.33 7.68
C GLY A 291 25.05 -4.11 8.82
N ASN A 292 25.14 -3.61 10.05
CA ASN A 292 24.40 -4.17 11.18
C ASN A 292 22.88 -3.99 10.97
N ARG A 293 22.09 -5.04 11.27
CA ARG A 293 20.63 -5.01 11.10
C ARG A 293 19.95 -4.07 12.09
N GLN A 294 20.35 -4.11 13.35
CA GLN A 294 19.74 -3.31 14.40
C GLN A 294 20.03 -1.83 14.21
N ASP A 295 21.27 -1.48 13.83
CA ASP A 295 21.66 -0.08 13.59
C ASP A 295 20.89 0.50 12.40
N PHE A 296 20.79 -0.26 11.30
CA PHE A 296 19.96 0.11 10.17
C PHE A 296 18.49 0.31 10.58
N SER A 297 17.89 -0.69 11.24
CA SER A 297 16.47 -0.63 11.61
C SER A 297 16.19 0.53 12.57
N THR A 298 17.09 0.81 13.50
CA THR A 298 16.96 1.91 14.47
C THR A 298 17.10 3.26 13.79
N GLY A 299 18.13 3.45 12.96
CA GLY A 299 18.34 4.68 12.20
C GLY A 299 17.20 4.97 11.23
N ALA A 300 16.77 3.96 10.47
CA ALA A 300 15.66 4.10 9.53
C ALA A 300 14.33 4.39 10.23
N ARG A 301 14.03 3.67 11.32
CA ARG A 301 12.85 3.96 12.14
C ARG A 301 12.87 5.39 12.65
N LYS A 302 14.01 5.86 13.19
CA LYS A 302 14.15 7.24 13.71
C LYS A 302 13.80 8.25 12.63
N ARG A 303 14.44 8.16 11.46
CA ARG A 303 14.25 9.09 10.33
C ARG A 303 12.80 9.14 9.85
N ILE A 304 12.16 7.99 9.68
CA ILE A 304 10.77 7.91 9.23
C ILE A 304 9.80 8.43 10.29
N MET A 305 9.98 8.06 11.56
CA MET A 305 9.10 8.51 12.65
C MET A 305 9.24 10.01 12.92
N GLU A 306 10.42 10.59 12.65
CA GLU A 306 10.65 12.04 12.74
C GLU A 306 9.72 12.80 11.78
N VAL A 307 9.55 12.34 10.53
CA VAL A 307 8.58 12.93 9.58
C VAL A 307 7.15 12.91 10.15
N LEU A 308 6.70 11.75 10.66
CA LEU A 308 5.36 11.63 11.25
C LEU A 308 5.17 12.56 12.44
N ASN A 309 6.15 12.61 13.35
CA ASN A 309 6.07 13.41 14.57
C ASN A 309 6.14 14.91 14.28
N THR A 310 7.00 15.33 13.36
CA THR A 310 7.13 16.73 12.94
C THR A 310 5.85 17.21 12.27
N ALA A 311 5.30 16.43 11.33
CA ALA A 311 4.02 16.77 10.69
C ALA A 311 2.88 16.86 11.71
N ARG A 312 2.80 15.93 12.66
CA ARG A 312 1.79 15.96 13.72
C ARG A 312 1.92 17.21 14.61
N THR A 313 3.14 17.52 15.04
CA THR A 313 3.42 18.67 15.91
C THR A 313 3.10 19.98 15.19
N ARG A 314 3.48 20.11 13.92
CA ARG A 314 3.17 21.28 13.09
C ARG A 314 1.66 21.53 13.00
N LEU A 315 0.88 20.49 12.69
CA LEU A 315 -0.57 20.58 12.59
C LEU A 315 -1.24 20.93 13.93
N GLN A 316 -0.73 20.40 15.04
CA GLN A 316 -1.23 20.73 16.38
C GLN A 316 -0.99 22.21 16.72
N LEU A 317 0.20 22.73 16.41
CA LEU A 317 0.53 24.15 16.64
C LEU A 317 -0.27 25.09 15.75
N GLN A 318 -0.45 24.76 14.46
CA GLN A 318 -1.27 25.56 13.54
C GLN A 318 -2.71 25.69 14.06
N GLN A 319 -3.29 24.59 14.54
CA GLN A 319 -4.66 24.61 15.07
C GLN A 319 -4.80 25.43 16.36
N GLN A 320 -3.82 25.37 17.27
CA GLN A 320 -3.82 26.21 18.47
C GLN A 320 -3.80 27.70 18.12
N GLN A 321 -2.98 28.10 17.15
CA GLN A 321 -2.92 29.49 16.69
C GLN A 321 -4.21 29.95 16.00
N LEU A 322 -4.89 29.07 15.26
CA LEU A 322 -6.18 29.35 14.63
C LEU A 322 -7.30 29.50 15.67
N SER A 323 -7.31 28.68 16.72
CA SER A 323 -8.28 28.82 17.82
C SER A 323 -8.08 30.11 18.63
N GLU A 324 -6.83 30.57 18.78
CA GLU A 324 -6.54 31.83 19.49
C GLU A 324 -6.89 33.07 18.64
N LYS A 325 -6.78 32.99 17.30
CA LYS A 325 -7.10 34.12 16.39
C LYS A 325 -8.58 34.25 16.03
N SER A 326 -9.35 33.17 16.12
CA SER A 326 -10.78 33.16 15.75
C SER A 326 -11.70 33.78 16.80
N GLU A 327 -11.17 34.16 17.98
CA GLU A 327 -11.91 34.97 18.97
C GLU A 327 -12.00 36.46 18.59
N ASP A 328 -11.17 36.97 17.67
CA ASP A 328 -11.05 38.43 17.40
C ASP A 328 -11.48 38.87 15.98
N GLU A 329 -11.51 37.98 14.98
CA GLU A 329 -11.94 38.36 13.62
C GLU A 329 -12.87 37.33 12.98
N GLY A 330 -14.15 37.71 12.85
CA GLY A 330 -15.18 36.97 12.13
C GLY A 330 -15.01 37.03 10.60
N MET A 331 -13.94 36.45 10.06
CA MET A 331 -13.77 36.25 8.62
C MET A 331 -13.70 34.77 8.26
N MET A 332 -14.79 34.31 7.64
CA MET A 332 -14.83 33.06 6.89
C MET A 332 -13.96 33.19 5.63
N SER A 333 -12.87 32.45 5.55
CA SER A 333 -12.15 32.23 4.29
C SER A 333 -12.75 31.03 3.56
N GLU A 334 -13.12 31.27 2.31
CA GLU A 334 -13.74 30.32 1.39
C GLU A 334 -12.85 29.12 1.06
N GLY A 335 -13.46 27.94 1.15
CA GLY A 335 -12.88 26.63 0.91
C GLY A 335 -13.22 25.72 2.08
N ASP A 336 -14.46 25.21 2.15
CA ASP A 336 -14.89 24.32 3.22
C ASP A 336 -13.99 23.07 3.23
N GLU A 337 -12.97 23.07 4.09
CA GLU A 337 -12.13 21.91 4.37
C GLU A 337 -12.96 20.87 5.15
N ASP A 338 -13.90 20.24 4.46
CA ASP A 338 -14.92 19.35 5.03
C ASP A 338 -14.43 17.91 5.20
N THR A 339 -13.23 17.60 4.70
CA THR A 339 -12.72 16.23 4.61
C THR A 339 -11.40 16.09 5.36
N TRP A 340 -11.29 15.02 6.14
CA TRP A 340 -10.07 14.68 6.89
C TRP A 340 -9.27 13.56 6.22
N VAL A 341 -7.97 13.75 6.10
CA VAL A 341 -7.01 12.78 5.56
C VAL A 341 -6.00 12.39 6.64
N PHE A 342 -5.92 11.08 6.91
CA PHE A 342 -5.00 10.49 7.91
C PHE A 342 -4.02 9.56 7.19
N PRO A 343 -2.77 9.98 6.91
CA PRO A 343 -1.80 9.09 6.30
C PRO A 343 -1.31 8.05 7.32
N LEU A 344 -1.40 6.78 6.92
CA LEU A 344 -0.97 5.64 7.74
C LEU A 344 0.30 5.04 7.17
N VAL A 345 1.24 4.67 8.04
CA VAL A 345 2.52 4.07 7.65
C VAL A 345 2.70 2.71 8.32
N GLN A 346 3.08 1.72 7.51
CA GLN A 346 3.40 0.34 7.94
C GLN A 346 4.80 -0.05 7.45
N MET A 347 5.72 -0.29 8.38
CA MET A 347 7.05 -0.85 8.08
C MET A 347 7.46 -1.79 9.22
N LYS A 348 6.85 -2.98 9.25
CA LYS A 348 7.04 -3.98 10.32
C LYS A 348 8.51 -4.37 10.57
N PRO A 349 9.39 -4.51 9.55
CA PRO A 349 10.83 -4.77 9.79
C PRO A 349 11.55 -3.65 10.56
N LEU A 350 10.97 -2.44 10.58
CA LEU A 350 11.43 -1.26 11.32
C LEU A 350 10.60 -1.03 12.60
N GLY A 351 9.69 -1.96 12.92
CA GLY A 351 8.78 -1.87 14.06
C GLY A 351 7.65 -0.84 13.92
N ILE A 352 7.43 -0.24 12.74
CA ILE A 352 6.37 0.74 12.51
C ILE A 352 5.09 -0.03 12.14
N ARG A 353 4.04 0.08 12.96
CA ARG A 353 2.84 -0.79 12.90
C ARG A 353 1.50 -0.04 12.95
N VAL A 354 1.51 1.26 12.67
CA VAL A 354 0.35 2.13 12.92
C VAL A 354 -0.83 1.76 12.02
N ASP A 355 -0.59 1.52 10.73
CA ASP A 355 -1.63 1.09 9.78
C ASP A 355 -2.32 -0.23 10.20
N GLU A 356 -1.54 -1.23 10.66
CA GLU A 356 -2.08 -2.51 11.15
C GLU A 356 -3.03 -2.28 12.34
N GLN A 357 -2.63 -1.44 13.30
CA GLN A 357 -3.43 -1.11 14.48
C GLN A 357 -4.72 -0.36 14.10
N VAL A 358 -4.60 0.66 13.24
CA VAL A 358 -5.73 1.45 12.78
C VAL A 358 -6.72 0.59 11.98
N THR A 359 -6.22 -0.25 11.08
CA THR A 359 -7.05 -1.18 10.29
C THR A 359 -7.80 -2.17 11.18
N GLN A 360 -7.14 -2.75 12.20
CA GLN A 360 -7.80 -3.64 13.16
C GLN A 360 -8.95 -2.94 13.90
N ARG A 361 -8.74 -1.68 14.30
CA ARG A 361 -9.76 -0.89 14.97
C ARG A 361 -10.92 -0.53 14.04
N LEU A 362 -10.64 -0.09 12.80
CA LEU A 362 -11.68 0.20 11.80
C LEU A 362 -12.52 -1.03 11.46
N LEU A 363 -11.89 -2.22 11.42
CA LEU A 363 -12.58 -3.49 11.21
C LEU A 363 -13.46 -3.90 12.40
N THR A 364 -13.21 -3.42 13.61
CA THR A 364 -13.96 -3.84 14.82
C THR A 364 -14.94 -2.80 15.34
N ASP A 365 -14.68 -1.52 15.11
CA ASP A 365 -15.51 -0.39 15.56
C ASP A 365 -16.76 -0.17 14.71
N ALA A 366 -16.99 -1.00 13.70
CA ALA A 366 -18.22 -1.00 12.95
C ALA A 366 -19.32 -1.67 13.81
N GLY A 367 -20.31 -0.87 14.22
CA GLY A 367 -21.48 -1.35 14.96
C GLY A 367 -22.43 -2.16 14.07
N SER A 368 -23.46 -2.77 14.66
CA SER A 368 -24.44 -3.60 13.95
C SER A 368 -25.21 -2.86 12.84
N GLY A 369 -25.33 -1.53 12.96
CA GLY A 369 -25.91 -0.65 11.95
C GLY A 369 -24.92 -0.16 10.88
N SER A 370 -23.74 -0.74 10.74
CA SER A 370 -22.73 -0.34 9.74
C SER A 370 -22.51 -1.45 8.70
N THR A 371 -22.19 -1.06 7.47
CA THR A 371 -21.65 -1.96 6.45
C THR A 371 -20.21 -1.60 6.13
N VAL A 372 -19.31 -2.58 6.21
CA VAL A 372 -17.90 -2.49 5.85
C VAL A 372 -17.70 -3.18 4.50
N TYR A 373 -17.23 -2.42 3.52
CA TYR A 373 -16.82 -2.92 2.21
C TYR A 373 -15.32 -3.14 2.23
N LEU A 374 -14.90 -4.38 1.99
CA LEU A 374 -13.49 -4.76 1.87
C LEU A 374 -13.22 -5.15 0.43
N THR A 375 -12.14 -4.65 -0.13
CA THR A 375 -11.66 -5.04 -1.46
C THR A 375 -10.23 -5.49 -1.36
N SER A 376 -9.91 -6.62 -1.99
CA SER A 376 -8.56 -7.15 -2.08
C SER A 376 -8.35 -7.82 -3.42
N GLY A 377 -7.19 -7.61 -4.06
CA GLY A 377 -6.85 -8.26 -5.33
C GLY A 377 -7.02 -9.78 -5.27
N TYR A 378 -6.77 -10.40 -4.12
CA TYR A 378 -7.04 -11.81 -3.85
C TYR A 378 -7.65 -11.99 -2.46
N PHE A 379 -8.41 -13.06 -2.24
CA PHE A 379 -8.85 -13.39 -0.88
C PHE A 379 -7.65 -13.89 -0.05
N ASN A 380 -7.01 -12.97 0.67
CA ASN A 380 -5.84 -13.22 1.50
C ASN A 380 -5.91 -12.46 2.84
N LEU A 381 -7.10 -12.39 3.43
CA LEU A 381 -7.22 -11.84 4.79
C LEU A 381 -6.44 -12.73 5.76
N THR A 382 -5.68 -12.10 6.66
CA THR A 382 -4.95 -12.83 7.70
C THR A 382 -5.93 -13.54 8.63
N ARG A 383 -5.49 -14.61 9.31
CA ARG A 383 -6.30 -15.27 10.34
C ARG A 383 -6.76 -14.30 11.43
N ALA A 384 -5.96 -13.28 11.75
CA ALA A 384 -6.37 -12.21 12.66
C ALA A 384 -7.57 -11.43 12.10
N TYR A 385 -7.48 -10.93 10.86
CA TYR A 385 -8.56 -10.15 10.25
C TYR A 385 -9.83 -10.97 10.02
N MET A 386 -9.70 -12.24 9.61
CA MET A 386 -10.85 -13.14 9.50
C MET A 386 -11.57 -13.31 10.85
N ARG A 387 -10.83 -13.47 11.96
CA ARG A 387 -11.43 -13.54 13.30
C ARG A 387 -12.12 -12.23 13.70
N LEU A 388 -11.52 -11.07 13.39
CA LEU A 388 -12.15 -9.77 13.65
C LEU A 388 -13.47 -9.62 12.88
N VAL A 389 -13.48 -9.96 11.59
CA VAL A 389 -14.69 -9.91 10.76
C VAL A 389 -15.79 -10.81 11.34
N LEU A 390 -15.46 -12.05 11.72
CA LEU A 390 -16.42 -13.02 12.28
C LEU A 390 -16.92 -12.64 13.68
N GLY A 391 -16.12 -11.90 14.46
CA GLY A 391 -16.45 -11.48 15.82
C GLY A 391 -17.15 -10.12 15.92
N ALA A 392 -17.08 -9.29 14.88
CA ALA A 392 -17.68 -7.95 14.88
C ALA A 392 -19.19 -7.99 14.56
N GLY A 393 -19.91 -6.92 14.95
CA GLY A 393 -21.36 -6.82 14.74
C GLY A 393 -21.80 -6.29 13.37
N ALA A 394 -20.93 -5.62 12.62
CA ALA A 394 -21.28 -4.96 11.35
C ALA A 394 -21.53 -5.90 10.17
N SER A 395 -22.22 -5.47 9.11
CA SER A 395 -22.24 -6.22 7.85
C SER A 395 -20.93 -6.07 7.08
N TYR A 396 -20.48 -7.12 6.40
CA TYR A 396 -19.26 -7.12 5.58
C TYR A 396 -19.56 -7.53 4.14
N ARG A 397 -19.09 -6.72 3.20
CA ARG A 397 -19.12 -6.98 1.75
C ARG A 397 -17.69 -7.09 1.25
N ILE A 398 -17.22 -8.30 0.98
CA ILE A 398 -15.83 -8.57 0.60
C ILE A 398 -15.78 -8.82 -0.91
N LEU A 399 -15.08 -7.96 -1.65
CA LEU A 399 -14.86 -8.07 -3.08
C LEU A 399 -13.44 -8.55 -3.38
N THR A 400 -13.31 -9.61 -4.17
CA THR A 400 -12.02 -10.14 -4.64
C THR A 400 -12.02 -10.42 -6.14
N ALA A 401 -10.85 -10.59 -6.76
CA ALA A 401 -10.77 -11.06 -8.14
C ALA A 401 -11.41 -12.46 -8.28
N SER A 402 -12.16 -12.68 -9.35
CA SER A 402 -12.43 -14.05 -9.79
C SER A 402 -11.12 -14.73 -10.24
N PRO A 403 -11.05 -16.07 -10.31
CA PRO A 403 -9.87 -16.78 -10.77
C PRO A 403 -9.39 -16.32 -12.15
N GLU A 404 -10.32 -16.05 -13.07
CA GLU A 404 -10.04 -15.71 -14.47
C GLU A 404 -9.41 -14.32 -14.66
N VAL A 405 -9.64 -13.40 -13.72
CA VAL A 405 -9.08 -12.04 -13.75
C VAL A 405 -7.93 -11.85 -12.75
N ASN A 406 -7.42 -12.96 -12.23
CA ASN A 406 -6.21 -13.00 -11.41
C ASN A 406 -4.97 -12.83 -12.29
N GLY A 407 -3.98 -12.04 -11.85
CA GLY A 407 -2.73 -11.83 -12.60
C GLY A 407 -1.88 -13.10 -12.79
N PHE A 408 -2.19 -14.19 -12.08
CA PHE A 408 -1.56 -15.51 -12.24
C PHE A 408 -2.42 -16.52 -13.01
N PHE A 409 -3.58 -16.12 -13.52
CA PHE A 409 -4.44 -17.02 -14.29
C PHE A 409 -3.73 -17.50 -15.56
N GLY A 410 -3.71 -18.82 -15.78
CA GLY A 410 -3.01 -19.42 -16.91
C GLY A 410 -1.47 -19.39 -16.83
N ALA A 411 -0.90 -18.92 -15.71
CA ALA A 411 0.56 -18.92 -15.53
C ALA A 411 1.12 -20.36 -15.53
N LYS A 412 2.28 -20.55 -16.15
CA LYS A 412 2.93 -21.88 -16.23
C LYS A 412 3.50 -22.29 -14.86
N GLY A 413 3.50 -23.61 -14.60
CA GLY A 413 4.06 -24.19 -13.38
C GLY A 413 3.26 -23.86 -12.13
N VAL A 414 3.92 -23.84 -10.96
CA VAL A 414 3.25 -23.70 -9.66
C VAL A 414 2.53 -22.34 -9.50
N ALA A 415 2.97 -21.30 -10.21
CA ALA A 415 2.30 -20.00 -10.19
C ALA A 415 0.85 -20.08 -10.70
N GLY A 416 0.55 -20.97 -11.63
CA GLY A 416 -0.82 -21.19 -12.12
C GLY A 416 -1.78 -21.77 -11.07
N ALA A 417 -1.25 -22.31 -9.97
CA ALA A 417 -2.06 -22.81 -8.85
C ALA A 417 -2.44 -21.71 -7.84
N ILE A 418 -1.83 -20.52 -7.93
CA ILE A 418 -2.08 -19.40 -7.01
C ILE A 418 -3.56 -18.99 -6.97
N PRO A 419 -4.27 -18.82 -8.11
CA PRO A 419 -5.70 -18.49 -8.08
C PRO A 419 -6.52 -19.53 -7.32
N ALA A 420 -6.26 -20.83 -7.55
CA ALA A 420 -6.97 -21.92 -6.86
C ALA A 420 -6.70 -21.93 -5.35
N ALA A 421 -5.47 -21.60 -4.91
CA ALA A 421 -5.13 -21.49 -3.49
C ALA A 421 -5.94 -20.39 -2.79
N TYR A 422 -6.11 -19.22 -3.42
CA TYR A 422 -6.93 -18.15 -2.84
C TYR A 422 -8.42 -18.51 -2.78
N ILE A 423 -8.94 -19.23 -3.77
CA ILE A 423 -10.30 -19.78 -3.72
C ILE A 423 -10.46 -20.77 -2.57
N HIS A 424 -9.45 -21.61 -2.33
CA HIS A 424 -9.47 -22.52 -1.20
C HIS A 424 -9.55 -21.78 0.14
N ILE A 425 -8.76 -20.72 0.33
CA ILE A 425 -8.80 -19.88 1.55
C ILE A 425 -10.16 -19.20 1.69
N ALA A 426 -10.71 -18.65 0.60
CA ALA A 426 -12.03 -18.03 0.59
C ALA A 426 -13.13 -19.02 0.98
N ARG A 427 -13.07 -20.26 0.48
CA ARG A 427 -13.99 -21.35 0.85
C ARG A 427 -13.87 -21.72 2.33
N GLN A 428 -12.65 -21.82 2.87
CA GLN A 428 -12.46 -22.10 4.29
C GLN A 428 -13.08 -21.01 5.17
N PHE A 429 -12.89 -19.75 4.81
CA PHE A 429 -13.51 -18.63 5.50
C PHE A 429 -15.04 -18.67 5.41
N TYR A 430 -15.59 -18.88 4.21
CA TYR A 430 -17.03 -18.95 4.00
C TYR A 430 -17.68 -20.12 4.75
N ASN A 431 -17.00 -21.28 4.84
CA ASN A 431 -17.47 -22.38 5.68
C ASN A 431 -17.60 -21.97 7.16
N GLN A 432 -16.69 -21.13 7.67
CA GLN A 432 -16.80 -20.59 9.02
C GLN A 432 -17.98 -19.62 9.16
N VAL A 433 -18.22 -18.77 8.16
CA VAL A 433 -19.40 -17.89 8.09
C VAL A 433 -20.68 -18.72 8.19
N CYS A 434 -20.79 -19.79 7.39
CA CYS A 434 -21.95 -20.68 7.41
C CYS A 434 -22.14 -21.41 8.74
N ARG A 435 -21.05 -21.96 9.30
CA ARG A 435 -21.08 -22.65 10.60
C ARG A 435 -21.53 -21.74 11.75
N LEU A 436 -21.22 -20.44 11.66
CA LEU A 436 -21.61 -19.44 12.65
C LEU A 436 -22.96 -18.78 12.36
N GLY A 437 -23.67 -19.16 11.29
CA GLY A 437 -24.96 -18.57 10.94
C GLY A 437 -24.89 -17.11 10.48
N GLN A 438 -23.74 -16.68 9.93
CA GLN A 438 -23.48 -15.26 9.61
C GLN A 438 -23.66 -14.90 8.12
N GLN A 439 -24.30 -15.75 7.32
CA GLN A 439 -24.46 -15.59 5.87
C GLN A 439 -25.22 -14.31 5.49
N GLU A 440 -26.13 -13.84 6.34
CA GLU A 440 -26.87 -12.59 6.10
C GLU A 440 -25.97 -11.35 6.25
N ARG A 441 -24.93 -11.44 7.11
CA ARG A 441 -24.05 -10.33 7.48
C ARG A 441 -22.79 -10.29 6.62
N VAL A 442 -22.20 -11.43 6.28
CA VAL A 442 -20.90 -11.53 5.60
C VAL A 442 -21.08 -12.10 4.20
N HIS A 443 -20.86 -11.26 3.19
CA HIS A 443 -21.02 -11.62 1.78
C HIS A 443 -19.67 -11.54 1.06
N LEU A 444 -19.37 -12.57 0.27
CA LEU A 444 -18.23 -12.57 -0.64
C LEU A 444 -18.68 -12.38 -2.09
N HIS A 445 -18.02 -11.47 -2.79
CA HIS A 445 -18.27 -11.10 -4.17
C HIS A 445 -17.01 -11.27 -5.00
N GLU A 446 -17.19 -11.64 -6.26
CA GLU A 446 -16.13 -11.73 -7.25
C GLU A 446 -16.27 -10.60 -8.27
N TYR A 447 -15.16 -9.93 -8.55
CA TYR A 447 -15.02 -9.06 -9.71
C TYR A 447 -14.67 -9.92 -10.92
N HIS A 448 -15.42 -9.73 -12.01
CA HIS A 448 -15.08 -10.28 -13.32
C HIS A 448 -15.34 -9.25 -14.43
N ARG A 449 -14.38 -9.17 -15.35
CA ARG A 449 -14.47 -8.43 -16.61
C ARG A 449 -13.52 -9.12 -17.60
N SER A 450 -14.07 -9.56 -18.74
CA SER A 450 -13.28 -10.25 -19.77
C SER A 450 -12.11 -9.39 -20.25
N GLN A 451 -10.95 -10.00 -20.47
CA GLN A 451 -9.70 -9.33 -20.89
C GLN A 451 -9.11 -8.31 -19.89
N TRP A 452 -9.59 -8.30 -18.65
CA TRP A 452 -9.10 -7.42 -17.59
C TRP A 452 -8.55 -8.23 -16.44
N THR A 453 -7.62 -7.64 -15.70
CA THR A 453 -7.18 -8.16 -14.39
C THR A 453 -7.65 -7.25 -13.27
N PHE A 454 -7.71 -7.76 -12.05
CA PHE A 454 -8.19 -7.01 -10.88
C PHE A 454 -7.17 -7.02 -9.75
N HIS A 455 -6.89 -5.84 -9.19
CA HIS A 455 -5.91 -5.70 -8.11
C HIS A 455 -6.25 -4.60 -7.09
N ALA A 456 -7.46 -4.04 -7.15
CA ALA A 456 -7.92 -3.03 -6.21
C ALA A 456 -7.82 -3.50 -4.74
N LYS A 457 -7.53 -2.54 -3.86
CA LYS A 457 -7.47 -2.73 -2.40
C LYS A 457 -8.22 -1.61 -1.70
N GLY A 458 -8.91 -1.91 -0.62
CA GLY A 458 -9.53 -0.85 0.16
C GLY A 458 -10.47 -1.33 1.25
N LEU A 459 -10.74 -0.42 2.18
CA LEU A 459 -11.76 -0.54 3.21
C LEU A 459 -12.64 0.71 3.12
N HIS A 460 -13.96 0.53 3.08
CA HIS A 460 -14.92 1.63 3.15
C HIS A 460 -16.01 1.28 4.15
N LYS A 461 -16.27 2.16 5.12
CA LYS A 461 -17.32 1.99 6.12
C LYS A 461 -18.48 2.94 5.80
N LYS A 462 -19.68 2.38 5.66
CA LYS A 462 -20.93 3.12 5.52
C LYS A 462 -21.77 2.90 6.78
N ASN A 463 -22.14 3.97 7.48
CA ASN A 463 -23.10 3.88 8.57
C ASN A 463 -24.52 4.00 7.99
N THR A 464 -25.36 3.01 8.27
CA THR A 464 -26.75 2.99 7.80
C THR A 464 -27.69 3.79 8.71
N GLN A 465 -27.22 4.24 9.89
CA GLN A 465 -28.01 5.02 10.86
C GLN A 465 -27.72 6.53 10.86
N VAL A 466 -26.82 7.02 10.01
CA VAL A 466 -26.68 8.48 9.80
C VAL A 466 -27.69 8.86 8.74
N HIS A 467 -28.97 8.91 9.12
CA HIS A 467 -29.91 9.78 8.42
C HIS A 467 -29.42 11.22 8.63
N ARG A 468 -29.28 11.95 7.53
CA ARG A 468 -28.98 13.39 7.53
C ARG A 468 -30.01 14.15 8.35
#